data_AF-A0A2K6F2N4-F1
#
_entry.id   AF-A0A2K6F2N4-F1
#
_cell.length_a   1.000
_cell.length_b   1.000
_cell.length_c   1.000
_cell.angle_alpha   90.00
_cell.angle_beta   90.00
_cell.angle_gamma   90.00
#
_symmetry.space_group_name_H-M   'P 1'
#
loop_
_entity.id
_entity.type
_entity.pdbx_description
1 polymer ?
#
loop_
_entity_poly.entity_id
_entity_poly.type
_entity_poly.pdbx_seq_one_letter_code
_entity_poly.pdbx_strand_id
1 'polypeptide(L)'
;MKSLSARAFSLGLLLVVATAFPTPEPLEEVSTDDATPNKPSLTTPEQTEGLVKHLLSKIDELIEQLCEKGPKCGDAKEALAGNNLKLPQMTDKDGCFQAGFSQDICMQSIASGLAGYHAYLEYIEDKFEGDMNNARALDMGVKYLIEILKEKIKNAEAAATPSPTANAKLIEELQSQNEWVQHTAINIILRSLKEFLQFSLRAIRMNKGGN
;
A
#
# COMPACT_ATOMS: atom_id res chain seq x y z
N MET A 1 19.72 10.44 72.32
CA MET A 1 18.47 9.95 72.94
C MET A 1 18.09 8.64 72.27
N LYS A 2 17.89 7.57 73.06
CA LYS A 2 17.42 6.27 72.59
C LYS A 2 15.91 6.37 72.35
N SER A 3 15.41 5.87 71.22
CA SER A 3 13.99 5.59 71.04
C SER A 3 13.85 4.17 70.50
N LEU A 4 13.22 3.32 71.31
CA LEU A 4 12.81 1.96 70.98
C LEU A 4 11.49 2.07 70.23
N SER A 5 11.42 1.53 69.01
CA SER A 5 10.15 1.32 68.31
C SER A 5 9.85 -0.18 68.27
N ALA A 6 8.67 -0.53 68.76
CA ALA A 6 8.20 -1.87 69.01
C ALA A 6 7.87 -2.63 67.72
N ARG A 7 8.29 -3.90 67.65
CA ARG A 7 7.83 -4.86 66.63
C ARG A 7 6.44 -5.36 67.02
N ALA A 8 5.43 -5.03 66.22
CA ALA A 8 4.13 -5.70 66.25
C ALA A 8 4.15 -6.84 65.21
N PHE A 9 4.04 -8.08 65.67
CA PHE A 9 3.79 -9.26 64.84
C PHE A 9 2.27 -9.45 64.76
N SER A 10 1.68 -9.21 63.59
CA SER A 10 0.28 -9.54 63.32
C SER A 10 0.22 -10.78 62.44
N LEU A 11 -0.27 -11.89 63.01
CA LEU A 11 -0.62 -13.12 62.31
C LEU A 11 -1.93 -12.88 61.53
N GLY A 12 -1.84 -12.75 60.21
CA GLY A 12 -3.02 -12.74 59.34
C GLY A 12 -3.52 -14.15 59.06
N LEU A 13 -4.73 -14.48 59.51
CA LEU A 13 -5.47 -15.67 59.08
C LEU A 13 -5.88 -15.52 57.61
N LEU A 14 -5.46 -16.45 56.77
CA LEU A 14 -6.00 -16.62 55.41
C LEU A 14 -7.32 -17.40 55.48
N LEU A 15 -8.44 -16.71 55.27
CA LEU A 15 -9.73 -17.35 54.98
C LEU A 15 -9.88 -17.48 53.46
N VAL A 16 -9.78 -18.71 52.96
CA VAL A 16 -10.09 -19.04 51.56
C VAL A 16 -11.60 -19.22 51.44
N VAL A 17 -12.26 -18.34 50.69
CA VAL A 17 -13.66 -18.54 50.27
C VAL A 17 -13.63 -19.19 48.89
N ALA A 18 -14.12 -20.42 48.79
CA ALA A 18 -14.35 -21.07 47.50
C ALA A 18 -15.65 -20.52 46.89
N THR A 19 -15.56 -19.77 45.79
CA THR A 19 -16.74 -19.43 44.98
C THR A 19 -17.03 -20.58 44.04
N ALA A 20 -18.15 -21.28 44.25
CA ALA A 20 -18.68 -22.21 43.26
C ALA A 20 -19.15 -21.41 42.04
N PHE A 21 -18.59 -21.70 40.87
CA PHE A 21 -19.02 -21.12 39.60
C PHE A 21 -20.42 -21.65 39.25
N PRO A 22 -21.37 -20.78 38.83
CA PRO A 22 -22.63 -21.24 38.27
C PRO A 22 -22.39 -21.86 36.89
N THR A 23 -22.91 -23.07 36.70
CA THR A 23 -22.97 -23.77 35.41
C THR A 23 -23.83 -22.96 34.42
N PRO A 24 -23.41 -22.76 33.16
CA PRO A 24 -24.28 -22.19 32.14
C PRO A 24 -25.36 -23.19 31.75
N GLU A 25 -26.60 -22.71 31.71
CA GLU A 25 -27.79 -23.39 31.19
C GLU A 25 -27.63 -23.65 29.67
N PRO A 26 -28.06 -24.80 29.11
CA PRO A 26 -27.95 -25.06 27.67
C PRO A 26 -28.91 -24.14 26.91
N LEU A 27 -28.37 -23.24 26.09
CA LEU A 27 -29.16 -22.42 25.18
C LEU A 27 -29.67 -23.31 24.04
N GLU A 28 -30.99 -23.34 23.87
CA GLU A 28 -31.68 -24.05 22.79
C GLU A 28 -31.09 -23.71 21.41
N GLU A 29 -30.74 -24.76 20.67
CA GLU A 29 -30.47 -24.72 19.25
C GLU A 29 -31.82 -24.72 18.51
N VAL A 30 -32.10 -23.70 17.70
CA VAL A 30 -32.88 -23.78 16.44
C VAL A 30 -32.91 -22.39 15.82
N SER A 31 -32.22 -22.23 14.69
CA SER A 31 -32.81 -21.85 13.40
C SER A 31 -31.70 -21.75 12.37
N THR A 32 -31.69 -22.75 11.49
CA THR A 32 -30.98 -22.75 10.22
C THR A 32 -31.51 -21.62 9.35
N ASP A 33 -30.72 -20.57 9.16
CA ASP A 33 -30.78 -19.76 7.95
C ASP A 33 -29.45 -19.95 7.22
N ASP A 34 -29.54 -20.52 6.03
CA ASP A 34 -28.48 -20.61 5.02
C ASP A 34 -28.05 -19.20 4.60
N ALA A 35 -27.30 -18.52 5.45
CA ALA A 35 -26.52 -17.37 5.06
C ALA A 35 -25.23 -17.89 4.42
N THR A 36 -25.24 -17.98 3.09
CA THR A 36 -24.00 -17.95 2.31
C THR A 36 -23.12 -16.83 2.90
N PRO A 37 -21.89 -17.09 3.35
CA PRO A 37 -21.08 -16.04 3.96
C PRO A 37 -20.78 -15.02 2.87
N ASN A 38 -21.50 -13.90 2.89
CA ASN A 38 -21.15 -12.72 2.11
C ASN A 38 -19.73 -12.35 2.52
N LYS A 39 -18.75 -12.66 1.66
CA LYS A 39 -17.35 -12.33 1.87
C LYS A 39 -17.28 -10.84 2.22
N PRO A 40 -16.84 -10.44 3.43
CA PRO A 40 -16.71 -9.03 3.76
C PRO A 40 -15.73 -8.39 2.78
N SER A 41 -16.15 -7.30 2.13
CA SER A 41 -15.21 -6.42 1.42
C SER A 41 -14.15 -5.98 2.42
N LEU A 42 -12.89 -6.40 2.24
CA LEU A 42 -11.86 -6.34 3.29
C LEU A 42 -11.44 -4.92 3.68
N THR A 43 -11.76 -3.92 2.85
CA THR A 43 -11.42 -2.50 3.09
C THR A 43 -12.49 -1.55 2.59
N THR A 44 -12.77 -0.50 3.38
CA THR A 44 -13.69 0.57 3.02
C THR A 44 -13.07 1.54 2.00
N PRO A 45 -13.88 2.32 1.26
CA PRO A 45 -13.40 3.40 0.40
C PRO A 45 -12.50 4.42 1.14
N GLU A 46 -12.78 4.72 2.40
CA GLU A 46 -11.96 5.61 3.27
C GLU A 46 -10.60 5.01 3.55
N GLN A 47 -10.54 3.71 3.84
CA GLN A 47 -9.28 3.00 4.07
C GLN A 47 -8.45 2.92 2.78
N THR A 48 -9.10 2.68 1.63
CA THR A 48 -8.42 2.69 0.32
C THR A 48 -7.81 4.06 0.04
N GLU A 49 -8.57 5.15 0.27
CA GLU A 49 -8.08 6.51 0.11
C GLU A 49 -6.92 6.82 1.08
N GLY A 50 -7.03 6.40 2.33
CA GLY A 50 -5.98 6.56 3.34
C GLY A 50 -4.68 5.86 2.94
N LEU A 51 -4.78 4.64 2.41
CA LEU A 51 -3.63 3.91 1.88
C LEU A 51 -2.95 4.67 0.72
N VAL A 52 -3.72 5.14 -0.27
CA VAL A 52 -3.15 5.88 -1.40
C VAL A 52 -2.44 7.17 -0.94
N LYS A 53 -3.01 7.91 0.02
CA LYS A 53 -2.36 9.09 0.61
C LYS A 53 -1.06 8.72 1.33
N HIS A 54 -1.05 7.61 2.05
CA HIS A 54 0.14 7.12 2.74
C HIS A 54 1.26 6.77 1.74
N LEU A 55 0.93 6.10 0.62
CA LEU A 55 1.89 5.81 -0.44
C LEU A 55 2.46 7.09 -1.07
N LEU A 56 1.61 8.09 -1.32
CA LEU A 56 2.06 9.39 -1.83
C LEU A 56 3.06 10.07 -0.88
N SER A 57 2.81 10.04 0.44
CA SER A 57 3.75 10.54 1.46
C SER A 57 5.08 9.81 1.41
N LYS A 58 5.06 8.47 1.33
CA LYS A 58 6.29 7.67 1.23
C LYS A 58 7.10 7.99 -0.02
N ILE A 59 6.44 8.21 -1.15
CA ILE A 59 7.13 8.61 -2.38
C ILE A 59 7.80 9.97 -2.20
N ASP A 60 7.14 10.91 -1.55
CA ASP A 60 7.71 12.23 -1.27
C ASP A 60 8.96 12.14 -0.38
N GLU A 61 8.91 11.32 0.67
CA GLU A 61 10.07 11.05 1.54
C GLU A 61 11.24 10.41 0.77
N LEU A 62 10.97 9.46 -0.13
CA LEU A 62 12.01 8.82 -0.94
C LEU A 62 12.63 9.80 -1.94
N ILE A 63 11.82 10.64 -2.58
CA ILE A 63 12.30 11.69 -3.49
C ILE A 63 13.16 12.68 -2.73
N GLU A 64 12.72 13.15 -1.55
CA GLU A 64 13.48 14.08 -0.71
C GLU A 64 14.88 13.51 -0.39
N GLN A 65 14.95 12.26 0.07
CA GLN A 65 16.22 11.60 0.39
C GLN A 65 17.17 11.48 -0.81
N LEU A 66 16.65 11.21 -2.02
CA LEU A 66 17.47 11.18 -3.24
C LEU A 66 18.04 12.57 -3.56
N CYS A 67 17.24 13.60 -3.36
CA CYS A 67 17.57 14.97 -3.73
C CYS A 67 18.49 15.66 -2.72
N GLU A 68 18.49 15.23 -1.46
CA GLU A 68 19.43 15.68 -0.45
C GLU A 68 20.84 15.11 -0.66
N LYS A 69 20.96 13.88 -1.17
CA LYS A 69 22.24 13.15 -1.29
C LYS A 69 22.91 13.26 -2.67
N GLY A 70 22.21 13.68 -3.72
CA GLY A 70 22.72 13.71 -5.09
C GLY A 70 22.91 15.11 -5.71
N PRO A 71 23.60 15.23 -6.86
CA PRO A 71 23.58 16.47 -7.64
C PRO A 71 22.13 16.79 -8.00
N LYS A 72 21.70 18.00 -7.62
CA LYS A 72 20.34 18.58 -7.73
C LYS A 72 19.39 17.72 -8.58
N CYS A 73 18.31 17.21 -7.97
CA CYS A 73 17.11 16.64 -8.61
C CYS A 73 16.38 17.63 -9.55
N GLY A 74 17.14 18.33 -10.39
CA GLY A 74 16.68 19.25 -11.42
C GLY A 74 15.76 18.54 -12.39
N ASP A 75 15.27 19.30 -13.36
CA ASP A 75 14.22 18.87 -14.26
C ASP A 75 14.60 17.56 -14.95
N ALA A 76 14.06 16.46 -14.42
CA ALA A 76 14.25 15.10 -14.92
C ALA A 76 13.89 14.96 -16.41
N LYS A 77 13.27 15.99 -17.01
CA LYS A 77 13.09 16.20 -18.45
C LYS A 77 14.37 16.19 -19.26
N GLU A 78 15.50 16.70 -18.75
CA GLU A 78 16.77 16.63 -19.48
C GLU A 78 17.38 15.22 -19.41
N ALA A 79 17.11 14.46 -18.35
CA ALA A 79 17.53 13.07 -18.21
C ALA A 79 16.58 12.05 -18.89
N LEU A 80 15.33 12.43 -19.15
CA LEU A 80 14.35 11.65 -19.91
C LEU A 80 14.83 11.33 -21.34
N ALA A 81 15.71 12.16 -21.91
CA ALA A 81 16.27 11.92 -23.25
C ALA A 81 17.22 10.71 -23.31
N GLY A 82 17.71 10.20 -22.16
CA GLY A 82 18.61 9.03 -22.08
C GLY A 82 17.95 7.73 -21.64
N ASN A 83 16.75 7.77 -21.04
CA ASN A 83 16.14 6.62 -20.36
C ASN A 83 14.91 6.11 -21.13
N ASN A 84 15.01 4.94 -21.77
CA ASN A 84 13.91 4.28 -22.50
C ASN A 84 12.86 3.63 -21.56
N LEU A 85 12.61 4.25 -20.40
CA LEU A 85 11.68 3.75 -19.39
C LEU A 85 10.24 3.74 -19.95
N LYS A 86 9.60 2.57 -19.90
CA LYS A 86 8.19 2.41 -20.26
C LYS A 86 7.38 2.36 -18.98
N LEU A 87 7.03 3.55 -18.48
CA LEU A 87 6.30 3.69 -17.22
C LEU A 87 4.79 3.72 -17.48
N PRO A 88 3.99 3.06 -16.63
CA PRO A 88 2.53 3.15 -16.71
C PRO A 88 2.06 4.62 -16.65
N GLN A 89 1.06 4.94 -17.46
CA GLN A 89 0.43 6.25 -17.50
C GLN A 89 -1.09 6.07 -17.61
N MET A 90 -1.84 7.00 -17.01
CA MET A 90 -3.28 7.03 -17.14
C MET A 90 -3.68 7.77 -18.42
N THR A 91 -4.61 7.22 -19.17
CA THR A 91 -5.09 7.72 -20.46
C THR A 91 -6.62 7.74 -20.50
N ASP A 92 -7.21 8.49 -21.45
CA ASP A 92 -8.67 8.60 -21.55
C ASP A 92 -9.39 7.25 -21.70
N LYS A 93 -8.70 6.24 -22.26
CA LYS A 93 -9.23 4.89 -22.47
C LYS A 93 -9.38 4.10 -21.18
N ASP A 94 -8.70 4.52 -20.12
CA ASP A 94 -8.68 3.83 -18.83
C ASP A 94 -9.93 4.16 -17.99
N GLY A 95 -10.84 5.02 -18.50
CA GLY A 95 -12.12 5.29 -17.84
C GLY A 95 -11.99 5.98 -16.47
N CYS A 96 -10.83 6.53 -16.14
CA CYS A 96 -10.55 7.15 -14.84
C CYS A 96 -10.73 8.68 -14.82
N PHE A 97 -11.05 9.29 -15.96
CA PHE A 97 -11.28 10.72 -16.07
C PHE A 97 -12.77 11.04 -15.90
N GLN A 98 -13.10 12.28 -15.50
CA GLN A 98 -14.50 12.69 -15.30
C GLN A 98 -15.35 12.47 -16.56
N ALA A 99 -14.83 12.86 -17.71
CA ALA A 99 -15.43 12.53 -18.99
C ALA A 99 -15.12 11.06 -19.31
N GLY A 100 -16.16 10.26 -19.52
CA GLY A 100 -15.99 8.83 -19.81
C GLY A 100 -15.65 7.97 -18.59
N PHE A 101 -15.96 8.43 -17.37
CA PHE A 101 -15.73 7.65 -16.17
C PHE A 101 -16.44 6.30 -16.23
N SER A 102 -15.71 5.21 -16.04
CA SER A 102 -16.24 3.85 -15.90
C SER A 102 -15.54 3.20 -14.72
N GLN A 103 -16.31 2.88 -13.69
CA GLN A 103 -15.77 2.37 -12.43
C GLN A 103 -14.96 1.09 -12.64
N ASP A 104 -15.51 0.09 -13.32
CA ASP A 104 -14.86 -1.21 -13.48
C ASP A 104 -13.60 -1.11 -14.35
N ILE A 105 -13.71 -0.43 -15.49
CA ILE A 105 -12.57 -0.17 -16.39
C ILE A 105 -11.49 0.60 -15.63
N CYS A 106 -11.87 1.60 -14.84
CA CYS A 106 -10.91 2.40 -14.09
C CYS A 106 -10.22 1.61 -12.98
N MET A 107 -10.95 0.87 -12.14
CA MET A 107 -10.32 0.07 -11.07
C MET A 107 -9.38 -0.98 -11.67
N GLN A 108 -9.78 -1.61 -12.78
CA GLN A 108 -8.92 -2.53 -13.51
C GLN A 108 -7.67 -1.85 -14.07
N SER A 109 -7.81 -0.67 -14.66
CA SER A 109 -6.69 0.07 -15.24
C SER A 109 -5.72 0.57 -14.17
N ILE A 110 -6.22 1.00 -13.00
CA ILE A 110 -5.38 1.34 -11.85
C ILE A 110 -4.61 0.10 -11.38
N ALA A 111 -5.28 -1.04 -11.15
CA ALA A 111 -4.62 -2.26 -10.69
C ALA A 111 -3.57 -2.77 -11.69
N SER A 112 -3.90 -2.73 -12.98
CA SER A 112 -3.01 -3.09 -14.10
C SER A 112 -1.79 -2.16 -14.16
N GLY A 113 -1.99 -0.85 -14.10
CA GLY A 113 -0.92 0.13 -14.11
C GLY A 113 0.00 0.00 -12.90
N LEU A 114 -0.54 -0.19 -11.69
CA LEU A 114 0.24 -0.45 -10.49
C LEU A 114 1.05 -1.75 -10.60
N ALA A 115 0.49 -2.81 -11.18
CA ALA A 115 1.23 -4.05 -11.44
C ALA A 115 2.38 -3.82 -12.43
N GLY A 116 2.22 -2.90 -13.38
CA GLY A 116 3.29 -2.45 -14.29
C GLY A 116 4.48 -1.78 -13.59
N TYR A 117 4.32 -1.33 -12.34
CA TYR A 117 5.43 -0.80 -11.53
C TYR A 117 6.22 -1.86 -10.76
N HIS A 118 5.76 -3.11 -10.67
CA HIS A 118 6.36 -4.14 -9.80
C HIS A 118 7.87 -4.28 -9.99
N ALA A 119 8.31 -4.52 -11.23
CA ALA A 119 9.72 -4.69 -11.53
C ALA A 119 10.54 -3.42 -11.21
N TYR A 120 9.96 -2.23 -11.44
CA TYR A 120 10.62 -0.97 -11.11
C TYR A 120 10.74 -0.74 -9.60
N LEU A 121 9.76 -1.17 -8.81
CA LEU A 121 9.80 -1.10 -7.34
C LEU A 121 10.85 -2.06 -6.77
N GLU A 122 10.96 -3.28 -7.32
CA GLU A 122 12.05 -4.21 -6.97
C GLU A 122 13.44 -3.61 -7.29
N TYR A 123 13.58 -2.96 -8.44
CA TYR A 123 14.80 -2.23 -8.79
C TYR A 123 15.12 -1.11 -7.79
N ILE A 124 14.12 -0.33 -7.37
CA ILE A 124 14.31 0.72 -6.35
C ILE A 124 14.74 0.09 -5.03
N GLU A 125 14.08 -0.97 -4.56
CA GLU A 125 14.49 -1.63 -3.31
C GLU A 125 15.94 -2.12 -3.31
N ASP A 126 16.43 -2.62 -4.45
CA ASP A 126 17.80 -3.11 -4.61
C ASP A 126 18.83 -1.97 -4.67
N LYS A 127 18.48 -0.82 -5.27
CA LYS A 127 19.43 0.26 -5.59
C LYS A 127 19.30 1.53 -4.75
N PHE A 128 18.29 1.65 -3.92
CA PHE A 128 18.06 2.87 -3.15
C PHE A 128 19.06 3.04 -2.00
N GLU A 129 19.86 4.10 -2.05
CA GLU A 129 20.90 4.40 -1.04
C GLU A 129 20.40 5.24 0.16
N GLY A 130 19.08 5.25 0.39
CA GLY A 130 18.43 5.91 1.52
C GLY A 130 17.83 4.92 2.53
N ASP A 131 16.69 5.29 3.12
CA ASP A 131 15.92 4.40 3.97
C ASP A 131 15.25 3.27 3.17
N MET A 132 15.94 2.12 3.14
CA MET A 132 15.42 0.89 2.52
C MET A 132 14.10 0.39 3.11
N ASN A 133 13.79 0.70 4.39
CA ASN A 133 12.50 0.31 4.97
C ASN A 133 11.36 1.09 4.34
N ASN A 134 11.60 2.36 3.98
CA ASN A 134 10.63 3.16 3.26
C ASN A 134 10.40 2.66 1.83
N ALA A 135 11.46 2.25 1.12
CA ALA A 135 11.33 1.63 -0.20
C ALA A 135 10.52 0.33 -0.15
N ARG A 136 10.83 -0.57 0.81
CA ARG A 136 10.08 -1.81 1.03
C ARG A 136 8.63 -1.60 1.43
N ALA A 137 8.38 -0.62 2.30
CA ALA A 137 7.03 -0.29 2.71
C ALA A 137 6.20 0.29 1.56
N LEU A 138 6.83 1.04 0.64
CA LEU A 138 6.17 1.52 -0.58
C LEU A 138 5.75 0.34 -1.46
N ASP A 139 6.65 -0.60 -1.76
CA ASP A 139 6.35 -1.78 -2.59
C ASP A 139 5.25 -2.65 -1.97
N MET A 140 5.38 -3.01 -0.70
CA MET A 140 4.36 -3.80 0.00
C MET A 140 3.00 -3.09 -0.01
N GLY A 141 2.99 -1.77 0.18
CA GLY A 141 1.77 -0.99 0.16
C GLY A 141 1.13 -0.89 -1.24
N VAL A 142 1.93 -0.81 -2.30
CA VAL A 142 1.46 -0.89 -3.69
C VAL A 142 0.88 -2.28 -3.98
N LYS A 143 1.57 -3.35 -3.59
CA LYS A 143 1.07 -4.74 -3.70
C LYS A 143 -0.27 -4.91 -2.97
N TYR A 144 -0.38 -4.37 -1.76
CA TYR A 144 -1.62 -4.42 -0.99
C TYR A 144 -2.76 -3.63 -1.66
N LEU A 145 -2.47 -2.44 -2.21
CA LEU A 145 -3.45 -1.66 -2.95
C LEU A 145 -3.97 -2.40 -4.19
N ILE A 146 -3.09 -3.10 -4.93
CA ILE A 146 -3.48 -3.93 -6.08
C ILE A 146 -4.47 -5.01 -5.64
N GLU A 147 -4.21 -5.70 -4.53
CA GLU A 147 -5.11 -6.75 -4.03
C GLU A 147 -6.48 -6.18 -3.62
N ILE A 148 -6.52 -5.03 -2.94
CA ILE A 148 -7.78 -4.33 -2.63
C ILE A 148 -8.58 -4.03 -3.91
N LEU A 149 -7.92 -3.51 -4.94
CA LEU A 149 -8.57 -3.16 -6.20
C LEU A 149 -9.06 -4.41 -6.94
N LYS A 150 -8.27 -5.48 -6.96
CA LYS A 150 -8.67 -6.78 -7.52
C LYS A 150 -9.86 -7.39 -6.81
N GLU A 151 -9.98 -7.26 -5.49
CA GLU A 151 -11.16 -7.75 -4.78
C GLU A 151 -12.42 -7.00 -5.17
N LYS A 152 -12.31 -5.68 -5.42
CA LYS A 152 -13.43 -4.88 -5.94
C LYS A 152 -13.81 -5.30 -7.37
N ILE A 153 -12.83 -5.65 -8.21
CA ILE A 153 -13.06 -6.14 -9.58
C ILE A 153 -13.56 -7.59 -9.61
N LYS A 154 -13.13 -8.49 -8.71
CA LYS A 154 -13.61 -9.88 -8.71
C LYS A 154 -15.12 -10.00 -8.43
N ASN A 155 -15.72 -8.96 -7.85
CA ASN A 155 -17.17 -8.82 -7.73
C ASN A 155 -17.86 -8.28 -9.02
N ALA A 156 -17.07 -7.91 -10.04
CA ALA A 156 -17.44 -7.36 -11.34
C ALA A 156 -16.60 -8.05 -12.45
N GLU A 157 -16.95 -9.30 -12.78
CA GLU A 157 -16.38 -10.20 -13.81
C GLU A 157 -14.92 -10.05 -14.31
N ALA A 158 -14.22 -11.19 -14.29
CA ALA A 158 -12.77 -11.35 -14.43
C ALA A 158 -12.10 -10.62 -15.60
N ALA A 159 -11.05 -9.87 -15.27
CA ALA A 159 -10.17 -9.26 -16.26
C ALA A 159 -8.70 -9.68 -16.08
N ALA A 160 -8.05 -9.97 -17.21
CA ALA A 160 -6.69 -10.51 -17.29
C ALA A 160 -5.65 -9.52 -16.73
N THR A 161 -4.79 -10.03 -15.85
CA THR A 161 -3.67 -9.28 -15.28
C THR A 161 -2.53 -9.24 -16.31
N PRO A 162 -1.92 -8.07 -16.62
CA PRO A 162 -0.76 -8.02 -17.49
C PRO A 162 0.42 -8.80 -16.90
N SER A 163 1.21 -9.41 -17.78
CA SER A 163 2.40 -10.18 -17.41
C SER A 163 3.50 -9.25 -16.83
N PRO A 164 4.08 -9.59 -15.66
CA PRO A 164 5.16 -8.83 -15.02
C PRO A 164 6.50 -8.87 -15.79
N THR A 165 6.60 -9.62 -16.89
CA THR A 165 7.88 -9.98 -17.52
C THR A 165 8.42 -8.95 -18.53
N ALA A 166 7.64 -7.90 -18.86
CA ALA A 166 8.01 -6.98 -19.95
C ALA A 166 9.24 -6.09 -19.67
N ASN A 167 9.62 -5.91 -18.40
CA ASN A 167 10.61 -4.90 -18.00
C ASN A 167 11.98 -5.47 -17.59
N ALA A 168 12.16 -6.80 -17.56
CA ALA A 168 13.39 -7.43 -17.03
C ALA A 168 14.67 -6.96 -17.76
N LYS A 169 14.66 -6.98 -19.10
CA LYS A 169 15.80 -6.52 -19.92
C LYS A 169 16.12 -5.04 -19.71
N LEU A 170 15.09 -4.20 -19.58
CA LEU A 170 15.27 -2.77 -19.33
C LEU A 170 15.91 -2.52 -17.96
N ILE A 171 15.55 -3.33 -16.94
CA ILE A 171 16.16 -3.23 -15.62
C ILE A 171 17.62 -3.70 -15.62
N GLU A 172 17.94 -4.79 -16.31
CA GLU A 172 19.33 -5.22 -16.50
C GLU A 172 20.17 -4.11 -17.18
N GLU A 173 19.62 -3.46 -18.21
CA GLU A 173 20.26 -2.32 -18.87
C GLU A 173 20.49 -1.16 -17.88
N LEU A 174 19.50 -0.78 -17.06
CA LEU A 174 19.63 0.27 -16.05
C LEU A 174 20.68 -0.07 -14.98
N GLN A 175 20.73 -1.32 -14.52
CA GLN A 175 21.69 -1.78 -13.52
C GLN A 175 23.14 -1.74 -14.02
N SER A 176 23.34 -1.85 -15.35
CA SER A 176 24.66 -1.74 -15.96
C SER A 176 25.17 -0.30 -16.11
N GLN A 177 24.30 0.70 -15.91
CA GLN A 177 24.65 2.11 -16.03
C GLN A 177 25.39 2.64 -14.81
N ASN A 178 26.02 3.80 -14.95
CA ASN A 178 26.66 4.48 -13.84
C ASN A 178 25.65 4.97 -12.78
N GLU A 179 26.16 5.23 -11.57
CA GLU A 179 25.37 5.62 -10.39
C GLU A 179 24.45 6.83 -10.63
N TRP A 180 24.92 7.84 -11.39
CA TRP A 180 24.11 9.02 -11.69
C TRP A 180 22.87 8.67 -12.54
N VAL A 181 23.03 7.79 -13.53
CA VAL A 181 21.92 7.30 -14.35
C VAL A 181 20.94 6.49 -13.50
N GLN A 182 21.43 5.63 -12.61
CA GLN A 182 20.60 4.85 -11.70
C GLN A 182 19.79 5.75 -10.75
N HIS A 183 20.45 6.69 -10.06
CA HIS A 183 19.80 7.68 -9.21
C HIS A 183 18.72 8.47 -9.94
N THR A 184 19.02 8.86 -11.18
CA THR A 184 18.07 9.62 -12.00
C THR A 184 16.88 8.77 -12.45
N ALA A 185 17.11 7.49 -12.80
CA ALA A 185 16.05 6.55 -13.13
C ALA A 185 15.11 6.33 -11.94
N ILE A 186 15.64 6.13 -10.73
CA ILE A 186 14.85 6.01 -9.50
C ILE A 186 13.95 7.25 -9.31
N ASN A 187 14.50 8.46 -9.42
CA ASN A 187 13.72 9.70 -9.29
C ASN A 187 12.61 9.80 -10.36
N ILE A 188 12.89 9.42 -11.61
CA ILE A 188 11.87 9.39 -12.69
C ILE A 188 10.75 8.39 -12.37
N ILE A 189 11.10 7.17 -11.95
CA ILE A 189 10.13 6.13 -11.58
C ILE A 189 9.24 6.61 -10.43
N LEU A 190 9.83 7.15 -9.36
CA LEU A 190 9.09 7.65 -8.20
C LEU A 190 8.14 8.80 -8.57
N ARG A 191 8.59 9.77 -9.37
CA ARG A 191 7.74 10.86 -9.86
C ARG A 191 6.57 10.36 -10.71
N SER A 192 6.85 9.40 -11.60
CA SER A 192 5.80 8.79 -12.43
C SER A 192 4.78 8.02 -11.59
N LEU A 193 5.23 7.22 -10.61
CA LEU A 193 4.34 6.52 -9.70
C LEU A 193 3.49 7.49 -8.86
N LYS A 194 4.09 8.60 -8.39
CA LYS A 194 3.38 9.66 -7.68
C LYS A 194 2.24 10.21 -8.54
N GLU A 195 2.53 10.58 -9.78
CA GLU A 195 1.53 11.10 -10.72
C GLU A 195 0.42 10.06 -10.96
N PHE A 196 0.78 8.80 -11.20
CA PHE A 196 -0.18 7.71 -11.38
C PHE A 196 -1.10 7.53 -10.15
N LEU A 197 -0.54 7.57 -8.93
CA LEU A 197 -1.32 7.48 -7.69
C LEU A 197 -2.18 8.71 -7.44
N GLN A 198 -1.77 9.91 -7.86
CA GLN A 198 -2.59 11.12 -7.79
C GLN A 198 -3.83 11.00 -8.69
N PHE A 199 -3.67 10.50 -9.92
CA PHE A 199 -4.81 10.19 -10.79
C PHE A 199 -5.71 9.11 -10.17
N SER A 200 -5.11 8.05 -9.65
CA SER A 200 -5.84 6.95 -8.98
C SER A 200 -6.65 7.45 -7.79
N LEU A 201 -6.08 8.32 -6.96
CA LEU A 201 -6.75 8.94 -5.81
C LEU A 201 -7.97 9.74 -6.25
N ARG A 202 -7.86 10.51 -7.34
CA ARG A 202 -8.99 11.27 -7.90
C ARG A 202 -10.10 10.32 -8.34
N ALA A 203 -9.77 9.25 -9.05
CA ALA A 203 -10.74 8.25 -9.50
C ALA A 203 -11.43 7.51 -8.34
N ILE A 204 -10.68 7.10 -7.32
CA ILE A 204 -11.22 6.44 -6.11
C ILE A 204 -12.21 7.36 -5.39
N ARG A 205 -11.99 8.67 -5.38
CA ARG A 205 -12.94 9.65 -4.81
C ARG A 205 -14.21 9.79 -5.64
N MET A 206 -14.12 9.75 -6.97
CA MET A 206 -15.30 9.77 -7.84
C MET A 206 -16.19 8.54 -7.62
N ASN A 207 -15.58 7.39 -7.34
CA ASN A 207 -16.29 6.16 -7.00
C ASN A 207 -17.16 6.28 -5.72
N LYS A 208 -16.80 7.15 -4.76
CA LYS A 208 -17.60 7.36 -3.54
C LYS A 208 -18.90 8.14 -3.78
N GLY A 209 -18.98 8.92 -4.86
CA GLY A 209 -20.08 9.86 -5.11
C GLY A 209 -21.22 9.31 -5.96
N GLY A 210 -21.18 8.03 -6.34
CA GLY A 210 -22.11 7.41 -7.30
C GLY A 210 -23.23 6.56 -6.70
N ASN A 211 -23.43 6.58 -5.37
CA ASN A 211 -24.53 5.90 -4.69
C ASN A 211 -25.66 6.87 -4.32
#